data_AF-A0A172Z2H1-F1
#
_entry.id   AF-A0A172Z2H1-F1
#
_cell.length_a   1.000
_cell.length_b   1.000
_cell.length_c   1.000
_cell.angle_alpha   90.00
_cell.angle_beta   90.00
_cell.angle_gamma   90.00
#
_symmetry.space_group_name_H-M   'P 1'
#
loop_
_entity.id
_entity.type
_entity.pdbx_description
1 polymer ?
#
loop_
_entity_poly.entity_id
_entity_poly.type
_entity_poly.pdbx_seq_one_letter_code
_entity_poly.pdbx_strand_id
1 'polypeptide(L)'
;MRRALSITVLSALAGLAHAQGTTPFDCTQFLQFGGNLDKTRAAFVQSRDTLAWNWFACLNQNVSAQSPDRVWETMKPSDQVYLSNGAQPLPYAERERVPIEVIAQAQKLGMNLNRTFHNLNATQQVDGLILQMGGQVPAAQKGQPVRFQLLMGQDTFNYIVQQNVYNVNGQAALTSDLSFPSTAWELKAAWLWIGNNPTYQQQLIKDGYYIAQAYYQQDGKYLVGYAALSGLHVINKLNPDWVWTTFENRNNSKYTVTNATPATPMTNSTGPTKAAQPVNTTFQANFPALAQYELIGVQSNTLPTLLANSQLESAFQSESSCFACHSTAAYSAKKGYFNFALKQQGGIVYPTAELPPADFVGYHKLDFVWSLKRAQWQR
;
A
#
# COMPACT_ATOMS: atom_id res chain seq x y z
N MET A 1 72.25 12.33 -15.94
CA MET A 1 71.41 13.47 -15.54
C MET A 1 70.06 13.32 -16.22
N ARG A 2 68.99 13.05 -15.46
CA ARG A 2 67.62 12.96 -15.97
C ARG A 2 66.82 14.09 -15.32
N ARG A 3 66.18 14.94 -16.13
CA ARG A 3 65.07 15.79 -15.73
C ARG A 3 63.98 15.77 -16.79
N ALA A 4 62.76 15.79 -16.27
CA ALA A 4 61.47 15.55 -16.89
C ALA A 4 60.98 16.69 -17.77
N LEU A 5 59.96 16.40 -18.59
CA LEU A 5 58.79 17.25 -18.82
C LEU A 5 57.56 16.36 -19.09
N SER A 6 56.45 16.70 -18.41
CA SER A 6 55.15 16.04 -18.44
C SER A 6 54.40 16.29 -19.75
N ILE A 7 53.65 15.28 -20.22
CA ILE A 7 52.62 15.44 -21.25
C ILE A 7 51.26 15.25 -20.61
N THR A 8 50.51 16.33 -20.62
CA THR A 8 49.08 16.40 -20.33
C THR A 8 48.28 16.00 -21.58
N VAL A 9 47.01 15.64 -21.34
CA VAL A 9 45.83 15.71 -22.23
C VAL A 9 45.33 14.40 -22.88
N LEU A 10 44.03 14.18 -22.63
CA LEU A 10 43.02 13.36 -23.33
C LEU A 10 42.87 11.89 -22.96
N SER A 11 42.02 11.62 -21.94
CA SER A 11 40.81 10.80 -22.11
C SER A 11 40.04 10.65 -20.79
N ALA A 12 39.07 11.53 -20.52
CA ALA A 12 38.02 11.28 -19.53
C ALA A 12 36.80 12.18 -19.82
N LEU A 13 36.12 11.93 -20.94
CA LEU A 13 34.76 12.40 -21.20
C LEU A 13 33.86 11.18 -21.22
N ALA A 14 33.27 10.84 -20.06
CA ALA A 14 32.01 10.11 -19.90
C ALA A 14 31.62 10.06 -18.41
N GLY A 15 31.57 11.23 -17.77
CA GLY A 15 30.93 11.40 -16.47
C GLY A 15 29.53 11.96 -16.65
N LEU A 16 28.59 11.15 -17.13
CA LEU A 16 27.15 11.43 -17.05
C LEU A 16 26.51 10.41 -16.10
N ALA A 17 26.98 10.40 -14.86
CA ALA A 17 26.17 9.90 -13.76
C ALA A 17 25.11 10.98 -13.50
N HIS A 18 23.89 10.71 -13.93
CA HIS A 18 22.73 11.52 -13.61
C HIS A 18 22.63 11.64 -12.10
N ALA A 19 22.72 12.87 -11.60
CA ALA A 19 22.42 13.22 -10.23
C ALA A 19 20.96 12.87 -9.91
N GLN A 20 20.72 11.64 -9.46
CA GLN A 20 19.57 11.38 -8.60
C GLN A 20 19.86 12.13 -7.30
N GLY A 21 19.15 13.23 -7.10
CA GLY A 21 19.31 14.10 -5.94
C GLY A 21 19.39 13.28 -4.66
N THR A 22 20.42 13.56 -3.86
CA THR A 22 20.56 13.03 -2.51
C THR A 22 19.25 13.21 -1.77
N THR A 23 18.53 12.12 -1.48
CA THR A 23 17.40 12.23 -0.57
C THR A 23 17.94 12.80 0.74
N PRO A 24 17.31 13.84 1.34
CA PRO A 24 17.83 14.47 2.55
C PRO A 24 17.76 13.55 3.79
N PHE A 25 17.31 12.31 3.61
CA PHE A 25 17.19 11.26 4.61
C PHE A 25 17.77 9.96 4.05
N ASP A 26 18.27 9.13 4.97
CA ASP A 26 18.87 7.84 4.69
C ASP A 26 17.78 6.77 4.56
N CYS A 27 17.69 6.14 3.39
CA CYS A 27 16.77 5.01 3.15
C CYS A 27 17.40 3.65 3.48
N THR A 28 18.66 3.62 3.92
CA THR A 28 19.32 2.38 4.34
C THR A 28 18.55 1.79 5.51
N GLN A 29 18.08 0.55 5.35
CA GLN A 29 17.36 -0.19 6.39
C GLN A 29 16.14 0.57 6.98
N PHE A 30 15.46 1.42 6.19
CA PHE A 30 14.34 2.21 6.73
C PHE A 30 13.17 1.35 7.21
N LEU A 31 12.98 0.15 6.64
CA LEU A 31 12.01 -0.84 7.12
C LEU A 31 12.36 -1.38 8.52
N GLN A 32 13.63 -1.30 8.92
CA GLN A 32 14.12 -1.56 10.28
C GLN A 32 14.39 -0.24 11.03
N PHE A 33 13.82 0.87 10.57
CA PHE A 33 13.99 2.21 11.13
C PHE A 33 15.46 2.64 11.29
N GLY A 34 16.31 2.26 10.32
CA GLY A 34 17.73 2.56 10.31
C GLY A 34 18.51 1.89 11.45
N GLY A 35 17.98 0.81 12.04
CA GLY A 35 18.58 0.10 13.16
C GLY A 35 18.52 0.86 14.50
N ASN A 36 17.85 2.01 14.55
CA ASN A 36 17.72 2.82 15.76
C ASN A 36 16.27 3.30 15.93
N LEU A 37 15.47 2.45 16.59
CA LEU A 37 14.05 2.67 16.83
C LEU A 37 13.78 3.97 17.60
N ASP A 38 14.57 4.25 18.64
CA ASP A 38 14.38 5.42 19.50
C ASP A 38 14.70 6.73 18.78
N LYS A 39 15.72 6.74 17.91
CA LYS A 39 16.01 7.87 17.02
C LYS A 39 14.84 8.13 16.07
N THR A 40 14.27 7.08 15.49
CA THR A 40 13.12 7.22 14.59
C THR A 40 11.87 7.69 15.34
N ARG A 41 11.65 7.23 16.58
CA ARG A 41 10.57 7.74 17.46
C ARG A 41 10.77 9.22 17.81
N ALA A 42 11.99 9.64 18.11
CA ALA A 42 12.30 11.04 18.35
C ALA A 42 12.00 11.90 17.10
N ALA A 43 12.37 11.42 15.91
CA ALA A 43 12.04 12.09 14.64
C ALA A 43 10.52 12.13 14.38
N PHE A 44 9.79 11.05 14.73
CA PHE A 44 8.33 11.00 14.62
C PHE A 44 7.65 12.04 15.52
N VAL A 45 8.13 12.23 16.75
CA VAL A 45 7.64 13.27 17.67
C VAL A 45 7.91 14.68 17.13
N GLN A 46 9.06 14.89 16.46
CA GLN A 46 9.39 16.18 15.84
C GLN A 46 8.47 16.51 14.66
N SER A 47 8.28 15.56 13.74
CA SER A 47 7.36 15.73 12.60
C SER A 47 6.98 14.38 11.99
N ARG A 48 5.83 13.84 12.39
CA ARG A 48 5.27 12.61 11.83
C ARG A 48 4.97 12.70 10.33
N ASP A 49 4.51 13.85 9.86
CA ASP A 49 4.18 14.07 8.44
C ASP A 49 5.44 14.12 7.56
N THR A 50 6.53 14.74 8.05
CA THR A 50 7.83 14.69 7.37
C THR A 50 8.38 13.27 7.33
N LEU A 51 8.28 12.53 8.44
CA LEU A 51 8.76 11.15 8.49
C LEU A 51 7.93 10.23 7.58
N ALA A 52 6.61 10.42 7.50
CA ALA A 52 5.74 9.70 6.58
C ALA A 52 6.14 9.93 5.11
N TRP A 53 6.45 11.17 4.76
CA TRP A 53 6.97 11.50 3.43
C TRP A 53 8.35 10.91 3.15
N ASN A 54 9.26 10.89 4.13
CA ASN A 54 10.55 10.19 4.01
C ASN A 54 10.33 8.70 3.70
N TRP A 55 9.44 8.03 4.43
CA TRP A 55 9.09 6.64 4.18
C TRP A 55 8.47 6.43 2.80
N PHE A 56 7.53 7.28 2.38
CA PHE A 56 6.92 7.20 1.06
C PHE A 56 7.95 7.36 -0.06
N ALA A 57 8.88 8.29 0.09
CA ALA A 57 9.96 8.47 -0.86
C ALA A 57 10.93 7.26 -0.87
N CYS A 58 11.31 6.70 0.29
CA CYS A 58 12.12 5.47 0.36
C CYS A 58 11.42 4.27 -0.29
N LEU A 59 10.12 4.09 -0.02
CA LEU A 59 9.30 3.03 -0.62
C LEU A 59 9.30 3.10 -2.15
N ASN A 60 9.34 4.32 -2.70
CA ASN A 60 9.32 4.58 -4.14
C ASN A 60 10.72 4.73 -4.78
N GLN A 61 11.80 4.46 -4.05
CA GLN A 61 13.13 4.30 -4.67
C GLN A 61 13.21 2.99 -5.44
N ASN A 62 14.08 2.94 -6.44
CA ASN A 62 14.42 1.65 -7.07
C ASN A 62 15.14 0.77 -6.05
N VAL A 63 14.91 -0.53 -6.09
CA VAL A 63 15.59 -1.50 -5.20
C VAL A 63 17.11 -1.46 -5.35
N SER A 64 17.58 -1.24 -6.57
CA SER A 64 18.98 -1.02 -6.92
C SER A 64 19.06 -0.19 -8.20
N ALA A 65 20.26 0.27 -8.57
CA ALA A 65 20.46 1.04 -9.80
C ALA A 65 20.01 0.29 -11.08
N GLN A 66 20.02 -1.05 -11.06
CA GLN A 66 19.64 -1.91 -12.18
C GLN A 66 18.23 -2.50 -12.06
N SER A 67 17.58 -2.38 -10.90
CA SER A 67 16.24 -2.92 -10.70
C SER A 67 15.17 -2.00 -11.31
N PRO A 68 14.23 -2.55 -12.10
CA PRO A 68 13.06 -1.79 -12.56
C PRO A 68 12.00 -1.62 -11.47
N ASP A 69 12.11 -2.37 -10.37
CA ASP A 69 11.13 -2.42 -9.29
C ASP A 69 11.45 -1.40 -8.20
N ARG A 70 10.38 -0.90 -7.58
CA ARG A 70 10.43 -0.06 -6.38
C ARG A 70 10.54 -0.90 -5.13
N VAL A 71 11.07 -0.32 -4.06
CA VAL A 71 11.22 -1.05 -2.78
C VAL A 71 9.89 -1.65 -2.32
N TRP A 72 8.80 -0.89 -2.37
CA TRP A 72 7.49 -1.40 -1.95
C TRP A 72 6.96 -2.55 -2.82
N GLU A 73 7.31 -2.60 -4.11
CA GLU A 73 6.91 -3.69 -5.02
C GLU A 73 7.57 -5.02 -4.64
N THR A 74 8.68 -4.97 -3.92
CA THR A 74 9.36 -6.17 -3.39
C THR A 74 8.77 -6.70 -2.10
N MET A 75 7.77 -6.03 -1.50
CA MET A 75 7.09 -6.57 -0.32
C MET A 75 6.24 -7.80 -0.69
N LYS A 76 6.05 -8.75 0.23
CA LYS A 76 5.33 -10.01 -0.04
C LYS A 76 3.84 -9.71 -0.21
N PRO A 77 3.21 -10.01 -1.35
CA PRO A 77 1.80 -9.73 -1.53
C PRO A 77 0.95 -10.75 -0.77
N SER A 78 -0.18 -10.30 -0.21
CA SER A 78 -0.99 -11.10 0.72
C SER A 78 -1.58 -12.39 0.10
N ASP A 79 -1.79 -12.42 -1.22
CA ASP A 79 -2.24 -13.60 -1.95
C ASP A 79 -1.17 -14.70 -2.03
N GLN A 80 0.09 -14.39 -1.74
CA GLN A 80 1.18 -15.36 -1.58
C GLN A 80 1.50 -15.68 -0.11
N VAL A 81 0.63 -15.25 0.80
CA VAL A 81 0.73 -15.52 2.26
C VAL A 81 -0.46 -16.34 2.70
N TYR A 82 -1.66 -15.90 2.31
CA TYR A 82 -2.92 -16.54 2.67
C TYR A 82 -3.38 -17.44 1.53
N LEU A 83 -2.73 -18.61 1.44
CA LEU A 83 -2.90 -19.51 0.30
C LEU A 83 -4.21 -20.29 0.36
N SER A 84 -4.64 -20.79 -0.80
CA SER A 84 -5.73 -21.76 -0.89
C SER A 84 -5.47 -22.97 0.02
N ASN A 85 -6.53 -23.51 0.63
CA ASN A 85 -6.47 -24.61 1.59
C ASN A 85 -5.54 -24.34 2.79
N GLY A 86 -5.33 -23.06 3.16
CA GLY A 86 -4.54 -22.70 4.34
C GLY A 86 -3.08 -23.18 4.29
N ALA A 87 -2.55 -23.40 3.09
CA ALA A 87 -1.21 -23.93 2.90
C ALA A 87 -0.14 -22.95 3.43
N GLN A 88 1.00 -23.51 3.85
CA GLN A 88 2.14 -22.72 4.29
C GLN A 88 2.71 -21.94 3.10
N PRO A 89 2.94 -20.62 3.24
CA PRO A 89 3.51 -19.82 2.18
C PRO A 89 4.99 -20.12 1.95
N LEU A 90 5.45 -19.87 0.71
CA LEU A 90 6.89 -19.86 0.39
C LEU A 90 7.65 -18.83 1.25
N PRO A 91 8.96 -19.03 1.50
CA PRO A 91 9.80 -18.06 2.21
C PRO A 91 9.66 -16.63 1.69
N TYR A 92 10.00 -15.63 2.53
CA TYR A 92 9.77 -14.23 2.19
C TYR A 92 10.43 -13.79 0.88
N ALA A 93 11.66 -14.25 0.63
CA ALA A 93 12.42 -13.91 -0.58
C ALA A 93 11.90 -14.64 -1.83
N GLU A 94 11.12 -15.70 -1.66
CA GLU A 94 10.57 -16.48 -2.76
C GLU A 94 9.19 -15.95 -3.18
N ARG A 95 8.89 -16.07 -4.47
CA ARG A 95 7.64 -15.63 -5.08
C ARG A 95 6.94 -16.81 -5.72
N GLU A 96 5.62 -16.82 -5.65
CA GLU A 96 4.83 -17.68 -6.52
C GLU A 96 5.08 -17.32 -7.98
N ARG A 97 5.05 -18.34 -8.84
CA ARG A 97 5.24 -18.13 -10.27
C ARG A 97 4.04 -17.37 -10.82
N VAL A 98 4.33 -16.33 -11.61
CA VAL A 98 3.32 -15.68 -12.44
C VAL A 98 2.70 -16.73 -13.36
N PRO A 99 1.37 -16.80 -13.51
CA PRO A 99 0.71 -17.80 -14.36
C PRO A 99 1.28 -17.81 -15.79
N ILE A 100 1.39 -18.99 -16.39
CA ILE A 100 2.04 -19.13 -17.71
C ILE A 100 1.25 -18.39 -18.81
N GLU A 101 -0.07 -18.33 -18.68
CA GLU A 101 -0.94 -17.56 -19.57
C GLU A 101 -0.67 -16.06 -19.46
N VAL A 102 -0.35 -15.58 -18.25
CA VAL A 102 0.02 -14.17 -18.03
C VAL A 102 1.35 -13.86 -18.72
N ILE A 103 2.35 -14.72 -18.56
CA ILE A 103 3.65 -14.57 -19.23
C ILE A 103 3.50 -14.58 -20.75
N ALA A 104 2.73 -15.52 -21.30
CA ALA A 104 2.50 -15.62 -22.74
C ALA A 104 1.79 -14.38 -23.31
N GLN A 105 0.83 -13.81 -22.57
CA GLN A 105 0.19 -12.54 -22.97
C GLN A 105 1.14 -11.36 -22.84
N ALA A 106 1.90 -11.27 -21.75
CA ALA A 106 2.87 -10.21 -21.51
C ALA A 106 3.95 -10.15 -22.61
N GLN A 107 4.43 -11.31 -23.07
CA GLN A 107 5.35 -11.44 -24.21
C GLN A 107 4.77 -10.85 -25.50
N LYS A 108 3.51 -11.19 -25.81
CA LYS A 108 2.81 -10.66 -26.99
C LYS A 108 2.61 -9.14 -26.91
N LEU A 109 2.46 -8.61 -25.70
CA LEU A 109 2.33 -7.17 -25.43
C LEU A 109 3.68 -6.44 -25.35
N GLY A 110 4.82 -7.15 -25.49
CA GLY A 110 6.16 -6.54 -25.37
C GLY A 110 6.49 -6.03 -23.97
N MET A 111 5.88 -6.60 -22.94
CA MET A 111 6.09 -6.20 -21.54
C MET A 111 7.45 -6.69 -21.00
N ASN A 112 7.98 -6.01 -19.99
CA ASN A 112 9.24 -6.38 -19.36
C ASN A 112 9.04 -7.57 -18.40
N LEU A 113 9.45 -8.76 -18.81
CA LEU A 113 9.31 -9.97 -17.99
C LEU A 113 10.20 -10.00 -16.73
N ASN A 114 11.21 -9.11 -16.65
CA ASN A 114 12.08 -8.98 -15.47
C ASN A 114 11.53 -8.00 -14.43
N ARG A 115 10.36 -7.39 -14.69
CA ARG A 115 9.69 -6.49 -13.75
C ARG A 115 8.56 -7.21 -13.04
N THR A 116 8.31 -6.84 -11.79
CA THR A 116 7.23 -7.41 -10.99
C THR A 116 5.87 -7.24 -11.68
N PHE A 117 5.06 -8.32 -11.66
CA PHE A 117 3.67 -8.31 -12.10
C PHE A 117 2.74 -8.35 -10.88
N HIS A 118 1.94 -7.31 -10.71
CA HIS A 118 1.01 -7.20 -9.59
C HIS A 118 -0.29 -7.99 -9.87
N ASN A 119 -0.67 -8.88 -8.94
CA ASN A 119 -1.97 -9.54 -8.94
C ASN A 119 -3.02 -8.59 -8.34
N LEU A 120 -3.94 -8.10 -9.17
CA LEU A 120 -4.94 -7.10 -8.82
C LEU A 120 -6.37 -7.67 -8.79
N ASN A 121 -6.53 -8.89 -8.26
CA ASN A 121 -7.82 -9.56 -8.17
C ASN A 121 -8.83 -8.88 -7.23
N ALA A 122 -8.39 -8.11 -6.22
CA ALA A 122 -9.29 -7.51 -5.25
C ALA A 122 -9.92 -6.21 -5.78
N THR A 123 -11.23 -6.05 -5.60
CA THR A 123 -12.01 -4.89 -6.07
C THR A 123 -12.93 -4.28 -5.01
N GLN A 124 -13.05 -4.94 -3.85
CA GLN A 124 -13.94 -4.52 -2.78
C GLN A 124 -13.17 -3.71 -1.73
N GLN A 125 -13.82 -2.65 -1.26
CA GLN A 125 -13.42 -1.91 -0.07
C GLN A 125 -13.93 -2.63 1.19
N VAL A 126 -13.54 -2.10 2.35
CA VAL A 126 -13.84 -2.72 3.66
C VAL A 126 -15.33 -2.68 4.01
N ASP A 127 -16.07 -1.76 3.40
CA ASP A 127 -17.54 -1.62 3.45
C ASP A 127 -18.27 -2.60 2.51
N GLY A 128 -17.53 -3.37 1.70
CA GLY A 128 -18.08 -4.28 0.69
C GLY A 128 -18.48 -3.60 -0.63
N LEU A 129 -18.32 -2.28 -0.74
CA LEU A 129 -18.64 -1.52 -1.94
C LEU A 129 -17.45 -1.47 -2.91
N ILE A 130 -17.79 -1.29 -4.18
CA ILE A 130 -16.83 -1.16 -5.28
C ILE A 130 -16.74 0.33 -5.64
N LEU A 131 -15.54 0.88 -5.64
CA LEU A 131 -15.28 2.18 -6.26
C LEU A 131 -15.15 1.99 -7.77
N GLN A 132 -15.85 2.82 -8.54
CA GLN A 132 -15.85 2.72 -9.99
C GLN A 132 -14.92 3.77 -10.64
N MET A 133 -14.26 3.35 -11.71
CA MET A 133 -13.58 4.23 -12.64
C MET A 133 -14.60 5.00 -13.49
N GLY A 134 -14.33 6.28 -13.74
CA GLY A 134 -15.23 7.18 -14.46
C GLY A 134 -14.54 8.49 -14.86
N GLY A 135 -15.29 9.47 -15.37
CA GLY A 135 -14.71 10.74 -15.82
C GLY A 135 -13.89 10.59 -17.10
N GLN A 136 -12.59 10.90 -17.03
CA GLN A 136 -11.64 10.96 -18.15
C GLN A 136 -11.06 9.58 -18.55
N VAL A 137 -11.69 8.49 -18.13
CA VAL A 137 -11.29 7.14 -18.55
C VAL A 137 -11.81 6.79 -19.94
N PRO A 138 -11.13 5.91 -20.70
CA PRO A 138 -11.67 5.37 -21.95
C PRO A 138 -13.04 4.70 -21.74
N ALA A 139 -13.87 4.65 -22.78
CA ALA A 139 -15.21 4.06 -22.70
C ALA A 139 -15.20 2.61 -22.16
N ALA A 140 -14.20 1.81 -22.56
CA ALA A 140 -14.02 0.43 -22.09
C ALA A 140 -13.70 0.31 -20.59
N GLN A 141 -13.20 1.38 -19.96
CA GLN A 141 -12.84 1.43 -18.54
C GLN A 141 -13.92 2.08 -17.68
N LYS A 142 -14.92 2.73 -18.26
CA LYS A 142 -15.99 3.38 -17.51
C LYS A 142 -16.84 2.33 -16.77
N GLY A 143 -17.03 2.52 -15.47
CA GLY A 143 -17.75 1.59 -14.60
C GLY A 143 -16.93 0.38 -14.15
N GLN A 144 -15.70 0.20 -14.66
CA GLN A 144 -14.82 -0.86 -14.18
C GLN A 144 -14.33 -0.56 -12.75
N PRO A 145 -14.06 -1.59 -11.93
CA PRO A 145 -13.67 -1.39 -10.55
C PRO A 145 -12.25 -0.82 -10.44
N VAL A 146 -12.05 0.08 -9.48
CA VAL A 146 -10.72 0.32 -8.88
C VAL A 146 -10.26 -0.97 -8.19
N ARG A 147 -8.98 -1.29 -8.33
CA ARG A 147 -8.41 -2.54 -7.83
C ARG A 147 -7.51 -2.30 -6.64
N PHE A 148 -7.37 -3.31 -5.78
CA PHE A 148 -6.62 -3.21 -4.54
C PHE A 148 -5.59 -4.32 -4.41
N GLN A 149 -4.50 -4.03 -3.71
CA GLN A 149 -3.47 -5.01 -3.36
C GLN A 149 -2.97 -4.76 -1.94
N LEU A 150 -2.73 -5.83 -1.18
CA LEU A 150 -2.09 -5.78 0.13
C LEU A 150 -0.70 -6.39 0.03
N LEU A 151 0.30 -5.75 0.63
CA LEU A 151 1.69 -6.20 0.65
C LEU A 151 2.27 -6.06 2.07
N MET A 152 3.15 -6.97 2.48
CA MET A 152 3.71 -6.97 3.84
C MET A 152 5.24 -7.07 3.87
N GLY A 153 5.80 -6.43 4.88
CA GLY A 153 7.23 -6.43 5.17
C GLY A 153 7.72 -7.79 5.65
N GLN A 154 9.04 -7.98 5.64
CA GLN A 154 9.65 -9.25 6.02
C GLN A 154 9.33 -9.64 7.46
N ASP A 155 9.41 -8.70 8.40
CA ASP A 155 9.18 -9.01 9.82
C ASP A 155 7.69 -9.27 10.11
N THR A 156 6.78 -8.63 9.38
CA THR A 156 5.34 -8.96 9.41
C THR A 156 5.12 -10.40 8.94
N PHE A 157 5.68 -10.76 7.79
CA PHE A 157 5.57 -12.11 7.23
C PHE A 157 6.18 -13.18 8.16
N ASN A 158 7.39 -12.93 8.64
CA ASN A 158 8.10 -13.86 9.52
C ASN A 158 7.30 -14.12 10.79
N TYR A 159 6.72 -13.08 11.39
CA TYR A 159 5.86 -13.22 12.56
C TYR A 159 4.60 -14.04 12.26
N ILE A 160 3.93 -13.78 11.13
CA ILE A 160 2.76 -14.55 10.70
C ILE A 160 3.07 -16.04 10.55
N VAL A 161 4.21 -16.37 9.93
CA VAL A 161 4.66 -17.76 9.75
C VAL A 161 5.06 -18.38 11.09
N GLN A 162 5.83 -17.67 11.91
CA GLN A 162 6.29 -18.15 13.22
C GLN A 162 5.13 -18.44 14.17
N GLN A 163 4.09 -17.60 14.17
CA GLN A 163 2.89 -17.81 14.98
C GLN A 163 1.89 -18.78 14.34
N ASN A 164 2.19 -19.32 13.14
CA ASN A 164 1.30 -20.17 12.34
C ASN A 164 -0.06 -19.55 12.00
N VAL A 165 -0.18 -18.22 11.98
CA VAL A 165 -1.45 -17.51 11.75
C VAL A 165 -1.75 -17.19 10.28
N TYR A 166 -0.97 -17.75 9.34
CA TYR A 166 -1.22 -17.65 7.89
C TYR A 166 -2.47 -18.43 7.44
N ASN A 167 -3.02 -19.31 8.29
CA ASN A 167 -4.26 -20.02 8.07
C ASN A 167 -5.23 -19.87 9.26
N VAL A 168 -6.51 -20.18 9.04
CA VAL A 168 -7.53 -19.99 10.08
C VAL A 168 -7.34 -20.98 11.24
N ASN A 169 -6.82 -22.18 10.99
CA ASN A 169 -6.56 -23.18 12.03
C ASN A 169 -5.58 -22.63 13.08
N GLY A 170 -4.49 -21.99 12.67
CA GLY A 170 -3.56 -21.36 13.59
C GLY A 170 -4.15 -20.16 14.33
N GLN A 171 -4.98 -19.35 13.67
CA GLN A 171 -5.72 -18.27 14.34
C GLN A 171 -6.72 -18.80 15.37
N ALA A 172 -7.37 -19.94 15.12
CA ALA A 172 -8.25 -20.61 16.07
C ALA A 172 -7.53 -21.28 17.24
N ALA A 173 -6.23 -21.54 17.10
CA ALA A 173 -5.38 -22.09 18.15
C ALA A 173 -4.75 -21.01 19.05
N LEU A 174 -5.00 -19.72 18.80
CA LEU A 174 -4.48 -18.64 19.63
C LEU A 174 -4.96 -18.77 21.08
N THR A 175 -4.04 -18.57 22.01
CA THR A 175 -4.31 -18.51 23.45
C THR A 175 -4.13 -17.11 24.04
N SER A 176 -3.60 -16.18 23.24
CA SER A 176 -3.34 -14.79 23.60
C SER A 176 -3.43 -13.90 22.37
N ASP A 177 -3.48 -12.60 22.62
CA ASP A 177 -3.39 -11.59 21.58
C ASP A 177 -2.05 -11.67 20.82
N LEU A 178 -2.07 -11.32 19.55
CA LEU A 178 -0.87 -11.15 18.74
C LEU A 178 -0.19 -9.81 19.06
N SER A 179 1.13 -9.81 19.08
CA SER A 179 1.96 -8.60 19.20
C SER A 179 3.07 -8.67 18.16
N PHE A 180 2.87 -7.99 17.03
CA PHE A 180 3.85 -7.98 15.95
C PHE A 180 5.16 -7.31 16.39
N PRO A 181 6.30 -7.60 15.75
CA PRO A 181 7.56 -6.91 16.03
C PRO A 181 7.47 -5.42 15.68
N SER A 182 8.24 -4.57 16.36
CA SER A 182 8.23 -3.12 16.10
C SER A 182 8.54 -2.77 14.64
N THR A 183 9.34 -3.59 13.96
CA THR A 183 9.70 -3.45 12.54
C THR A 183 8.68 -4.07 11.58
N ALA A 184 7.45 -4.35 12.03
CA ALA A 184 6.37 -4.77 11.16
C ALA A 184 5.86 -3.63 10.26
N TRP A 185 5.64 -3.93 8.99
CA TRP A 185 5.07 -3.05 7.96
C TRP A 185 4.02 -3.78 7.13
N GLU A 186 2.96 -3.06 6.75
CA GLU A 186 1.97 -3.52 5.76
C GLU A 186 1.51 -2.33 4.90
N LEU A 187 1.17 -2.62 3.65
CA LEU A 187 0.72 -1.68 2.65
C LEU A 187 -0.62 -2.09 2.07
N LYS A 188 -1.47 -1.12 1.74
CA LYS A 188 -2.64 -1.30 0.88
C LYS A 188 -2.59 -0.30 -0.27
N ALA A 189 -2.50 -0.79 -1.49
CA ALA A 189 -2.46 0.02 -2.71
C ALA A 189 -3.80 -0.02 -3.44
N ALA A 190 -4.19 1.10 -4.05
CA ALA A 190 -5.33 1.24 -4.95
C ALA A 190 -4.86 1.54 -6.39
N TRP A 191 -5.56 1.00 -7.38
CA TRP A 191 -5.11 0.95 -8.77
C TRP A 191 -6.22 1.26 -9.77
N LEU A 192 -5.91 2.15 -10.71
CA LEU A 192 -6.71 2.36 -11.93
C LEU A 192 -6.22 1.37 -13.01
N TRP A 193 -7.12 0.55 -13.55
CA TRP A 193 -6.76 -0.40 -14.60
C TRP A 193 -6.63 0.30 -15.95
N ILE A 194 -5.50 0.09 -16.62
CA ILE A 194 -5.20 0.69 -17.93
C ILE A 194 -5.41 -0.34 -19.04
N GLY A 195 -5.08 -1.60 -18.77
CA GLY A 195 -4.96 -2.63 -19.80
C GLY A 195 -3.73 -2.36 -20.67
N ASN A 196 -3.87 -2.43 -21.99
CA ASN A 196 -2.79 -2.18 -22.94
C ASN A 196 -3.00 -0.91 -23.78
N ASN A 197 -3.80 0.05 -23.31
CA ASN A 197 -4.10 1.29 -24.05
C ASN A 197 -2.96 2.31 -23.88
N PRO A 198 -2.12 2.55 -24.91
CA PRO A 198 -0.95 3.43 -24.78
C PRO A 198 -1.35 4.89 -24.57
N THR A 199 -2.43 5.36 -25.19
CA THR A 199 -2.90 6.74 -25.03
C THR A 199 -3.36 7.01 -23.60
N TYR A 200 -4.12 6.08 -23.01
CA TYR A 200 -4.57 6.22 -21.62
C TYR A 200 -3.40 6.09 -20.64
N GLN A 201 -2.47 5.17 -20.90
CA GLN A 201 -1.24 5.06 -20.12
C GLN A 201 -0.45 6.38 -20.11
N GLN A 202 -0.25 7.00 -21.28
CA GLN A 202 0.47 8.27 -21.38
C GLN A 202 -0.27 9.43 -20.70
N GLN A 203 -1.61 9.44 -20.76
CA GLN A 203 -2.41 10.42 -20.05
C GLN A 203 -2.23 10.31 -18.53
N LEU A 204 -2.21 9.09 -17.98
CA LEU A 204 -1.95 8.87 -16.55
C LEU A 204 -0.50 9.20 -16.16
N ILE A 205 0.48 8.91 -17.01
CA ILE A 205 1.88 9.33 -16.79
C ILE A 205 1.97 10.86 -16.72
N LYS A 206 1.29 11.58 -17.64
CA LYS A 206 1.25 13.05 -17.64
C LYS A 206 0.60 13.61 -16.38
N ASP A 207 -0.42 12.93 -15.86
CA ASP A 207 -1.06 13.26 -14.59
C ASP A 207 -0.26 12.75 -13.36
N GLY A 208 0.96 12.26 -13.57
CA GLY A 208 1.93 11.92 -12.53
C GLY A 208 1.64 10.63 -11.79
N TYR A 209 0.90 9.70 -12.39
CA TYR A 209 0.70 8.37 -11.81
C TYR A 209 1.92 7.48 -12.01
N TYR A 210 2.26 6.71 -10.99
CA TYR A 210 3.17 5.58 -11.11
C TYR A 210 2.49 4.42 -11.84
N ILE A 211 3.14 3.90 -12.89
CA ILE A 211 2.60 2.80 -13.71
C ILE A 211 3.35 1.49 -13.44
N ALA A 212 2.59 0.45 -13.13
CA ALA A 212 3.07 -0.91 -12.90
C ALA A 212 2.50 -1.90 -13.92
N GLN A 213 3.20 -3.04 -14.10
CA GLN A 213 2.67 -4.18 -14.85
C GLN A 213 1.79 -5.00 -13.92
N ALA A 214 0.64 -5.44 -14.42
CA ALA A 214 -0.35 -6.09 -13.60
C ALA A 214 -1.16 -7.10 -14.39
N TYR A 215 -1.82 -7.97 -13.64
CA TYR A 215 -2.84 -8.86 -14.15
C TYR A 215 -3.93 -9.06 -13.11
N TYR A 216 -5.09 -9.51 -13.58
CA TYR A 216 -6.15 -10.02 -12.72
C TYR A 216 -6.97 -11.06 -13.48
N GLN A 217 -7.75 -11.84 -12.75
CA GLN A 217 -8.65 -12.83 -13.28
C GLN A 217 -10.08 -12.28 -13.36
N GLN A 218 -10.72 -12.50 -14.51
CA GLN A 218 -12.13 -12.21 -14.74
C GLN A 218 -12.71 -13.28 -15.64
N ASP A 219 -13.85 -13.85 -15.23
CA ASP A 219 -14.56 -14.89 -15.98
C ASP A 219 -13.66 -16.07 -16.39
N GLY A 220 -12.81 -16.51 -15.45
CA GLY A 220 -11.88 -17.63 -15.66
C GLY A 220 -10.66 -17.30 -16.54
N LYS A 221 -10.48 -16.05 -16.98
CA LYS A 221 -9.38 -15.62 -17.85
C LYS A 221 -8.51 -14.58 -17.17
N TYR A 222 -7.21 -14.58 -17.49
CA TYR A 222 -6.30 -13.52 -17.09
C TYR A 222 -6.37 -12.35 -18.07
N LEU A 223 -6.59 -11.16 -17.53
CA LEU A 223 -6.39 -9.89 -18.21
C LEU A 223 -5.03 -9.33 -17.79
N VAL A 224 -4.19 -9.03 -18.77
CA VAL A 224 -2.78 -8.61 -18.58
C VAL A 224 -2.56 -7.23 -19.18
N GLY A 225 -1.86 -6.37 -18.45
CA GLY A 225 -1.60 -5.01 -18.90
C GLY A 225 -0.97 -4.16 -17.82
N TYR A 226 -1.33 -2.88 -17.81
CA TYR A 226 -0.79 -1.88 -16.90
C TYR A 226 -1.87 -1.39 -15.92
N ALA A 227 -1.41 -0.87 -14.79
CA ALA A 227 -2.22 -0.19 -13.81
C ALA A 227 -1.51 1.03 -13.24
N ALA A 228 -2.27 2.05 -12.84
CA ALA A 228 -1.77 3.28 -12.24
C ALA A 228 -2.08 3.33 -10.74
N LEU A 229 -1.07 3.59 -9.90
CA LEU A 229 -1.23 3.70 -8.45
C LEU A 229 -2.03 4.96 -8.07
N SER A 230 -3.26 4.82 -7.61
CA SER A 230 -4.12 5.96 -7.23
C SER A 230 -4.08 6.30 -5.74
N GLY A 231 -3.75 5.34 -4.89
CA GLY A 231 -3.68 5.53 -3.44
C GLY A 231 -2.81 4.49 -2.75
N LEU A 232 -2.23 4.86 -1.60
CA LEU A 232 -1.40 3.98 -0.79
C LEU A 232 -1.62 4.24 0.69
N HIS A 233 -2.01 3.21 1.43
CA HIS A 233 -1.85 3.15 2.88
C HIS A 233 -0.58 2.44 3.25
N VAL A 234 0.11 3.00 4.22
CA VAL A 234 1.30 2.43 4.84
C VAL A 234 1.03 2.38 6.33
N ILE A 235 1.09 1.18 6.91
CA ILE A 235 1.02 0.99 8.36
C ILE A 235 2.31 0.34 8.85
N ASN A 236 2.85 0.80 9.97
CA ASN A 236 4.04 0.21 10.61
C ASN A 236 3.99 0.28 12.13
N LYS A 237 4.72 -0.62 12.81
CA LYS A 237 4.70 -0.73 14.27
C LYS A 237 5.83 0.06 14.97
N LEU A 238 6.18 1.25 14.45
CA LEU A 238 7.14 2.15 15.10
C LEU A 238 6.78 2.38 16.58
N ASN A 239 5.49 2.57 16.84
CA ASN A 239 4.91 2.71 18.18
C ASN A 239 4.11 1.45 18.54
N PRO A 240 3.89 1.15 19.84
CA PRO A 240 3.07 0.03 20.27
C PRO A 240 1.69 -0.02 19.59
N ASP A 241 1.07 1.16 19.45
CA ASP A 241 -0.25 1.32 18.84
C ASP A 241 -0.20 1.32 17.31
N TRP A 242 0.97 1.25 16.68
CA TRP A 242 1.20 1.45 15.24
C TRP A 242 1.14 2.92 14.79
N VAL A 243 1.54 3.12 13.53
CA VAL A 243 1.49 4.37 12.80
C VAL A 243 0.82 4.08 11.45
N TRP A 244 -0.19 4.88 11.11
CA TRP A 244 -0.92 4.83 9.85
C TRP A 244 -0.61 6.08 9.04
N THR A 245 -0.33 5.92 7.75
CA THR A 245 -0.15 7.05 6.83
C THR A 245 -0.91 6.81 5.53
N THR A 246 -1.49 7.89 5.00
CA THR A 246 -2.33 7.82 3.80
C THR A 246 -1.82 8.76 2.71
N PHE A 247 -1.56 8.21 1.53
CA PHE A 247 -1.20 8.95 0.33
C PHE A 247 -2.20 8.70 -0.81
N GLU A 248 -2.43 9.70 -1.65
CA GLU A 248 -3.17 9.54 -2.90
C GLU A 248 -2.70 10.48 -4.01
N ASN A 249 -3.07 10.20 -5.25
CA ASN A 249 -2.81 11.11 -6.37
C ASN A 249 -3.87 12.22 -6.43
N ARG A 250 -3.44 13.48 -6.54
CA ARG A 250 -4.33 14.66 -6.57
C ARG A 250 -5.29 14.68 -7.76
N ASN A 251 -4.99 13.91 -8.80
CA ASN A 251 -5.79 13.82 -10.02
C ASN A 251 -6.87 12.71 -9.94
N ASN A 252 -7.06 12.04 -8.81
CA ASN A 252 -8.00 10.92 -8.67
C ASN A 252 -9.44 11.26 -9.08
N SER A 253 -9.89 12.48 -8.81
CA SER A 253 -11.24 12.96 -9.16
C SER A 253 -11.51 13.02 -10.66
N LYS A 254 -10.46 13.02 -11.49
CA LYS A 254 -10.61 12.92 -12.95
C LYS A 254 -10.99 11.51 -13.41
N TYR A 255 -10.67 10.48 -12.62
CA TYR A 255 -10.67 9.07 -13.07
C TYR A 255 -11.57 8.14 -12.26
N THR A 256 -12.14 8.62 -11.15
CA THR A 256 -13.02 7.85 -10.29
C THR A 256 -14.27 8.64 -9.94
N VAL A 257 -15.37 7.92 -9.69
CA VAL A 257 -16.68 8.53 -9.44
C VAL A 257 -17.37 7.90 -8.23
N THR A 258 -18.26 8.68 -7.61
CA THR A 258 -19.16 8.19 -6.57
C THR A 258 -20.14 7.17 -7.13
N ASN A 259 -20.64 6.29 -6.25
CA ASN A 259 -21.73 5.37 -6.58
C ASN A 259 -23.12 6.03 -6.57
N ALA A 260 -23.18 7.37 -6.48
CA ALA A 260 -24.43 8.12 -6.51
C ALA A 260 -25.08 8.09 -7.89
N THR A 261 -26.38 8.39 -7.96
CA THR A 261 -27.10 8.58 -9.23
C THR A 261 -27.66 10.00 -9.28
N PRO A 262 -27.15 10.90 -10.15
CA PRO A 262 -26.06 10.68 -11.10
C PRO A 262 -24.68 10.56 -10.41
N ALA A 263 -23.76 9.83 -11.04
CA ALA A 263 -22.40 9.67 -10.54
C ALA A 263 -21.64 11.00 -10.66
N THR A 264 -20.87 11.35 -9.63
CA THR A 264 -20.06 12.58 -9.56
C THR A 264 -18.58 12.24 -9.38
N PRO A 265 -17.65 13.14 -9.76
CA PRO A 265 -16.22 12.96 -9.47
C PRO A 265 -15.98 12.59 -8.00
N MET A 266 -15.20 11.53 -7.76
CA MET A 266 -14.82 11.12 -6.41
C MET A 266 -13.73 12.06 -5.88
N THR A 267 -14.01 12.75 -4.78
CA THR A 267 -13.09 13.67 -4.14
C THR A 267 -12.76 13.19 -2.74
N ASN A 268 -11.60 13.61 -2.22
CA ASN A 268 -11.28 13.40 -0.81
C ASN A 268 -12.02 14.46 0.01
N SER A 269 -12.99 14.02 0.82
CA SER A 269 -13.80 14.91 1.65
C SER A 269 -13.05 15.43 2.89
N THR A 270 -11.98 14.74 3.30
CA THR A 270 -11.15 15.17 4.45
C THR A 270 -10.02 16.10 4.01
N GLY A 271 -9.46 15.84 2.82
CA GLY A 271 -8.28 16.52 2.28
C GLY A 271 -7.03 16.35 3.14
N PRO A 272 -5.87 16.87 2.70
CA PRO A 272 -4.68 16.90 3.54
C PRO A 272 -4.91 17.68 4.84
N THR A 273 -4.53 17.07 5.96
CA THR A 273 -4.54 17.73 7.27
C THR A 273 -3.69 19.01 7.24
N LYS A 274 -3.99 19.96 8.13
CA LYS A 274 -3.22 21.21 8.25
C LYS A 274 -1.71 20.99 8.46
N ALA A 275 -1.34 19.90 9.14
CA ALA A 275 0.06 19.53 9.35
C ALA A 275 0.71 18.95 8.07
N ALA A 276 -0.03 18.17 7.29
CA ALA A 276 0.47 17.58 6.04
C ALA A 276 0.66 18.62 4.93
N GLN A 277 -0.17 19.66 4.84
CA GLN A 277 -0.15 20.67 3.77
C GLN A 277 1.24 21.33 3.52
N PRO A 278 1.92 21.92 4.50
CA PRO A 278 3.26 22.51 4.27
C PRO A 278 4.32 21.45 3.93
N VAL A 279 4.19 20.24 4.46
CA VAL A 279 5.10 19.13 4.14
C VAL A 279 4.89 18.66 2.70
N ASN A 280 3.64 18.51 2.24
CA ASN A 280 3.30 18.21 0.86
C ASN A 280 3.96 19.20 -0.10
N THR A 281 3.79 20.50 0.13
CA THR A 281 4.40 21.56 -0.70
C THR A 281 5.92 21.38 -0.81
N THR A 282 6.58 21.10 0.33
CA THR A 282 8.05 20.93 0.38
C THR A 282 8.49 19.66 -0.37
N PHE A 283 7.85 18.53 -0.13
CA PHE A 283 8.23 17.26 -0.76
C PHE A 283 7.89 17.23 -2.25
N GLN A 284 6.74 17.76 -2.66
CA GLN A 284 6.36 17.81 -4.07
C GLN A 284 7.33 18.68 -4.89
N ALA A 285 7.91 19.73 -4.29
CA ALA A 285 8.98 20.51 -4.92
C ALA A 285 10.30 19.75 -5.04
N ASN A 286 10.64 18.93 -4.04
CA ASN A 286 11.92 18.20 -3.97
C ASN A 286 11.89 16.83 -4.69
N PHE A 287 10.71 16.25 -4.92
CA PHE A 287 10.52 14.93 -5.52
C PHE A 287 9.58 15.01 -6.75
N PRO A 288 10.07 15.51 -7.91
CA PRO A 288 9.24 15.72 -9.10
C PRO A 288 8.48 14.48 -9.58
N ALA A 289 9.08 13.30 -9.45
CA ALA A 289 8.46 12.02 -9.83
C ALA A 289 7.27 11.63 -8.94
N LEU A 290 7.17 12.20 -7.74
CA LEU A 290 6.09 11.96 -6.77
C LEU A 290 5.23 13.22 -6.55
N ALA A 291 5.45 14.29 -7.30
CA ALA A 291 4.85 15.60 -7.05
C ALA A 291 3.32 15.64 -7.20
N GLN A 292 2.72 14.64 -7.85
CA GLN A 292 1.27 14.49 -7.97
C GLN A 292 0.64 13.61 -6.89
N TYR A 293 1.45 13.05 -5.98
CA TYR A 293 0.96 12.41 -4.76
C TYR A 293 0.97 13.39 -3.60
N GLU A 294 0.03 13.24 -2.68
CA GLU A 294 -0.03 14.02 -1.45
C GLU A 294 -0.30 13.14 -0.24
N LEU A 295 0.36 13.47 0.89
CA LEU A 295 0.02 12.92 2.19
C LEU A 295 -1.29 13.55 2.63
N ILE A 296 -2.29 12.71 2.91
CA ILE A 296 -3.53 13.14 3.53
C ILE A 296 -3.28 13.38 5.02
N GLY A 297 -2.57 12.45 5.69
CA GLY A 297 -2.19 12.63 7.08
C GLY A 297 -1.65 11.36 7.72
N VAL A 298 -1.33 11.49 9.01
CA VAL A 298 -0.74 10.43 9.84
C VAL A 298 -1.55 10.23 11.12
N GLN A 299 -1.90 8.99 11.44
CA GLN A 299 -2.54 8.60 12.70
C GLN A 299 -1.61 7.67 13.49
N SER A 300 -1.64 7.80 14.82
CA SER A 300 -0.83 6.95 15.72
C SER A 300 -1.46 6.83 17.10
N ASN A 301 -2.76 7.08 17.20
CA ASN A 301 -3.58 6.89 18.39
C ASN A 301 -5.05 6.70 17.97
N THR A 302 -5.85 6.14 18.87
CA THR A 302 -7.27 5.81 18.66
C THR A 302 -8.21 6.97 18.98
N LEU A 303 -7.69 8.16 19.30
CA LEU A 303 -8.51 9.35 19.48
C LEU A 303 -9.12 9.75 18.13
N PRO A 304 -10.42 10.14 18.10
CA PRO A 304 -11.15 10.29 16.86
C PRO A 304 -10.46 11.29 15.95
N THR A 305 -9.90 10.77 14.87
CA THR A 305 -9.37 11.55 13.76
C THR A 305 -9.96 10.90 12.52
N LEU A 306 -10.74 11.66 11.76
CA LEU A 306 -11.15 11.21 10.44
C LEU A 306 -9.96 11.38 9.51
N LEU A 307 -9.54 10.28 8.89
CA LEU A 307 -8.51 10.26 7.88
C LEU A 307 -8.92 9.26 6.80
N ALA A 308 -9.36 9.79 5.66
CA ALA A 308 -9.82 9.02 4.53
C ALA A 308 -9.11 9.49 3.27
N ASN A 309 -8.95 8.62 2.29
CA ASN A 309 -8.71 9.07 0.92
C ASN A 309 -9.88 8.74 0.00
N SER A 310 -9.81 9.28 -1.21
CA SER A 310 -10.86 9.15 -2.20
C SER A 310 -10.96 7.74 -2.81
N GLN A 311 -9.99 6.86 -2.56
CA GLN A 311 -9.83 5.58 -3.26
C GLN A 311 -10.12 4.34 -2.41
N LEU A 312 -9.66 4.34 -1.15
CA LEU A 312 -9.65 3.20 -0.23
C LEU A 312 -10.82 3.25 0.78
N GLU A 313 -11.36 4.45 1.03
CA GLU A 313 -12.47 4.75 1.97
C GLU A 313 -13.67 5.43 1.29
N SER A 314 -13.81 5.30 -0.02
CA SER A 314 -14.63 6.18 -0.86
C SER A 314 -16.08 6.37 -0.42
N ALA A 315 -16.72 5.39 0.22
CA ALA A 315 -18.12 5.48 0.65
C ALA A 315 -18.33 5.81 2.14
N PHE A 316 -17.28 5.84 2.96
CA PHE A 316 -17.37 6.07 4.41
C PHE A 316 -16.33 7.08 4.90
N GLN A 317 -15.90 8.00 4.03
CA GLN A 317 -14.88 9.00 4.35
C GLN A 317 -15.22 9.84 5.59
N SER A 318 -16.51 10.16 5.81
CA SER A 318 -17.00 10.91 6.99
C SER A 318 -16.93 10.15 8.30
N GLU A 319 -16.67 8.84 8.26
CA GLU A 319 -16.63 7.94 9.42
C GLU A 319 -15.29 7.16 9.50
N SER A 320 -14.35 7.45 8.60
CA SER A 320 -13.09 6.72 8.49
C SER A 320 -12.09 7.15 9.56
N SER A 321 -12.10 6.48 10.70
CA SER A 321 -10.92 6.43 11.57
C SER A 321 -10.18 5.13 11.28
N CYS A 322 -9.22 5.18 10.36
CA CYS A 322 -8.47 4.00 9.95
C CYS A 322 -7.86 3.29 11.16
N PHE A 323 -7.30 4.06 12.09
CA PHE A 323 -6.69 3.53 13.29
C PHE A 323 -7.68 2.88 14.25
N ALA A 324 -8.81 3.53 14.54
CA ALA A 324 -9.84 2.93 15.40
C ALA A 324 -10.43 1.66 14.77
N CYS A 325 -10.72 1.68 13.47
CA CYS A 325 -11.19 0.50 12.74
C CYS A 325 -10.14 -0.63 12.77
N HIS A 326 -8.86 -0.33 12.53
CA HIS A 326 -7.80 -1.33 12.57
C HIS A 326 -7.56 -1.91 13.97
N SER A 327 -7.77 -1.13 15.03
CA SER A 327 -7.68 -1.63 16.43
C SER A 327 -8.70 -2.72 16.76
N THR A 328 -9.74 -2.89 15.92
CA THR A 328 -10.76 -3.93 16.09
C THR A 328 -10.38 -5.27 15.44
N ALA A 329 -9.21 -5.38 14.81
CA ALA A 329 -8.71 -6.63 14.26
C ALA A 329 -8.62 -7.69 15.37
N ALA A 330 -9.53 -8.67 15.34
CA ALA A 330 -9.62 -9.71 16.35
C ALA A 330 -10.28 -10.97 15.79
N TYR A 331 -9.94 -12.13 16.35
CA TYR A 331 -10.47 -13.42 15.96
C TYR A 331 -10.91 -14.25 17.17
N SER A 332 -12.00 -15.00 17.02
CA SER A 332 -12.50 -15.94 18.00
C SER A 332 -12.74 -17.28 17.33
N ALA A 333 -12.23 -18.37 17.92
CA ALA A 333 -12.53 -19.72 17.44
C ALA A 333 -14.04 -20.04 17.45
N LYS A 334 -14.83 -19.35 18.28
CA LYS A 334 -16.29 -19.54 18.39
C LYS A 334 -17.10 -18.56 17.54
N LYS A 335 -16.62 -17.32 17.39
CA LYS A 335 -17.36 -16.22 16.75
C LYS A 335 -16.81 -15.83 15.38
N GLY A 336 -15.65 -16.35 14.97
CA GLY A 336 -14.92 -15.92 13.77
C GLY A 336 -14.23 -14.57 13.97
N TYR A 337 -14.02 -13.85 12.87
CA TYR A 337 -13.47 -12.49 12.91
C TYR A 337 -14.46 -11.51 13.53
N PHE A 338 -13.93 -10.56 14.31
CA PHE A 338 -14.74 -9.49 14.88
C PHE A 338 -15.43 -8.69 13.76
N ASN A 339 -16.72 -8.39 13.96
CA ASN A 339 -17.48 -7.60 13.00
C ASN A 339 -17.38 -6.12 13.38
N PHE A 340 -16.51 -5.39 12.69
CA PHE A 340 -16.34 -3.94 12.87
C PHE A 340 -17.48 -3.12 12.24
N ALA A 341 -18.38 -3.72 11.45
CA ALA A 341 -19.60 -3.06 10.99
C ALA A 341 -20.61 -3.03 12.15
N LEU A 342 -20.67 -1.90 12.86
CA LEU A 342 -21.50 -1.73 14.04
C LEU A 342 -22.92 -1.33 13.64
N LYS A 343 -23.92 -1.87 14.34
CA LYS A 343 -25.33 -1.50 14.09
C LYS A 343 -25.67 -0.25 14.89
N GLN A 344 -26.11 0.81 14.22
CA GLN A 344 -26.60 2.03 14.87
C GLN A 344 -27.85 2.55 14.17
N GLN A 345 -28.94 2.75 14.92
CA GLN A 345 -30.20 3.34 14.44
C GLN A 345 -30.77 2.71 13.14
N GLY A 346 -30.61 1.39 12.97
CA GLY A 346 -31.05 0.68 11.76
C GLY A 346 -30.09 0.74 10.57
N GLY A 347 -28.96 1.43 10.71
CA GLY A 347 -27.86 1.47 9.74
C GLY A 347 -26.60 0.74 10.23
N ILE A 348 -25.55 0.85 9.41
CA ILE A 348 -24.20 0.38 9.71
C ILE A 348 -23.31 1.60 9.87
N VAL A 349 -22.49 1.62 10.92
CA VAL A 349 -21.43 2.60 11.15
C VAL A 349 -20.11 1.89 11.40
N TYR A 350 -19.01 2.63 11.24
CA TYR A 350 -17.67 2.12 11.49
C TYR A 350 -17.04 2.73 12.74
N PRO A 351 -16.07 2.06 13.40
CA PRO A 351 -15.43 2.59 14.60
C PRO A 351 -14.67 3.88 14.26
N THR A 352 -15.09 4.99 14.87
CA THR A 352 -14.40 6.28 14.80
C THR A 352 -13.47 6.52 15.99
N ALA A 353 -13.64 5.74 17.05
CA ALA A 353 -12.84 5.74 18.28
C ALA A 353 -12.66 4.29 18.77
N GLU A 354 -11.76 4.11 19.74
CA GLU A 354 -11.51 2.80 20.35
C GLU A 354 -12.79 2.18 20.94
N LEU A 355 -13.00 0.90 20.64
CA LEU A 355 -14.10 0.14 21.23
C LEU A 355 -13.70 -0.39 22.61
N PRO A 356 -14.64 -0.45 23.57
CA PRO A 356 -14.33 -0.89 24.93
C PRO A 356 -13.84 -2.35 24.94
N PRO A 357 -12.94 -2.73 25.87
CA PRO A 357 -12.45 -4.12 25.98
C PRO A 357 -13.56 -5.17 26.12
N ALA A 358 -14.72 -4.79 26.68
CA ALA A 358 -15.89 -5.65 26.83
C ALA A 358 -16.42 -6.20 25.49
N ASP A 359 -16.24 -5.47 24.39
CA ASP A 359 -16.68 -5.91 23.05
C ASP A 359 -15.83 -7.09 22.53
N PHE A 360 -14.61 -7.24 23.05
CA PHE A 360 -13.66 -8.26 22.63
C PHE A 360 -13.68 -9.51 23.53
N VAL A 361 -14.67 -9.67 24.41
CA VAL A 361 -14.78 -10.87 25.25
C VAL A 361 -14.91 -12.14 24.38
N GLY A 362 -13.93 -13.03 24.54
CA GLY A 362 -13.81 -14.28 23.78
C GLY A 362 -13.17 -14.14 22.40
N TYR A 363 -12.55 -12.99 22.11
CA TYR A 363 -11.67 -12.77 20.97
C TYR A 363 -10.22 -12.63 21.42
N HIS A 364 -9.29 -12.95 20.52
CA HIS A 364 -7.89 -12.56 20.59
C HIS A 364 -7.64 -11.44 19.59
N LYS A 365 -6.98 -10.37 20.03
CA LYS A 365 -6.56 -9.27 19.15
C LYS A 365 -5.53 -9.78 18.15
N LEU A 366 -5.67 -9.32 16.92
CA LEU A 366 -4.74 -9.55 15.82
C LEU A 366 -3.83 -8.33 15.63
N ASP A 367 -3.55 -7.62 16.73
CA ASP A 367 -2.86 -6.34 16.74
C ASP A 367 -3.65 -5.30 15.88
N PHE A 368 -3.07 -4.78 14.79
CA PHE A 368 -3.74 -3.91 13.81
C PHE A 368 -3.83 -4.53 12.39
N VAL A 369 -3.50 -5.82 12.26
CA VAL A 369 -3.25 -6.49 10.98
C VAL A 369 -4.50 -7.19 10.46
N TRP A 370 -5.36 -6.43 9.77
CA TRP A 370 -6.59 -6.96 9.16
C TRP A 370 -6.35 -7.92 8.00
N SER A 371 -5.17 -7.93 7.38
CA SER A 371 -4.87 -8.87 6.29
C SER A 371 -4.98 -10.33 6.73
N LEU A 372 -4.82 -10.63 8.02
CA LEU A 372 -5.03 -11.97 8.62
C LEU A 372 -6.43 -12.53 8.34
N LYS A 373 -7.43 -11.66 8.08
CA LYS A 373 -8.78 -12.08 7.67
C LYS A 373 -8.83 -12.81 6.34
N ARG A 374 -7.78 -12.71 5.52
CA ARG A 374 -7.69 -13.39 4.22
C ARG A 374 -7.28 -14.87 4.35
N ALA A 375 -6.82 -15.28 5.53
CA ALA A 375 -6.46 -16.67 5.82
C ALA A 375 -7.60 -17.62 5.45
N GLN A 376 -7.21 -18.77 4.90
CA GLN A 376 -8.13 -19.85 4.56
C GLN A 376 -8.01 -20.98 5.58
N TRP A 377 -9.05 -21.78 5.72
CA TRP A 377 -8.96 -23.02 6.50
C TRP A 377 -8.02 -24.00 5.82
N GLN A 378 -7.18 -24.63 6.61
CA GLN A 378 -6.51 -25.86 6.24
C GLN A 378 -7.55 -26.99 6.28
N ARG A 379 -7.81 -27.55 5.10
CA ARG A 379 -8.77 -28.64 4.90
C ARG A 379 -8.04 -29.94 4.62
#